data_AF-A0A2H3DBY5-F1
#
_entry.id   AF-A0A2H3DBY5-F1
#
_cell.length_a   1.000
_cell.length_b   1.000
_cell.length_c   1.000
_cell.angle_alpha   90.00
_cell.angle_beta   90.00
_cell.angle_gamma   90.00
#
_symmetry.space_group_name_H-M   'P 1'
#
loop_
_entity.id
_entity.type
_entity.pdbx_description
1 polymer ?
#
loop_
_entity_poly.entity_id
_entity_poly.type
_entity_poly.pdbx_seq_one_letter_code
_entity_poly.pdbx_strand_id
1 'polypeptide(L)'
;MGTHRRLKLKSESSYRKTDRTVGLMESDMRSVVGYRYGPHRDYGYYLITGRLKEVTSVMDPVTSLGRLDLPLELLDIIVSQYCDIQTLVTSFSLVNRRARVIVSSSLVYQRIRRHAKRALVAMLRTKAASFYTLADVYGVLCGDPYCTKCGDFGPLLWLPECRRCCMSCLREAPDLMPISRHAATKALGIPKSTLARLPTVCTVPGGYGWGQKTFKVRRQYLSFRHAVEIAGGEAQCMARVSASPQRQAAYDAFKCAQTKLEENARYMVATPLPYFDKRSGKADRGIRCRGCQRVLLEELEPVSSCEQQLRIRRHSTVYVAGDFIRHIQRDCPEGKQIWERHLRLSKGSTESVSQRQ
;
A
#
# COMPACT_ATOMS: atom_id res chain seq x y z
N MET A 1 -35.73 1.71 60.21
CA MET A 1 -34.54 1.44 59.35
C MET A 1 -35.04 1.04 57.97
N GLY A 2 -34.54 1.66 56.90
CA GLY A 2 -34.72 1.17 55.52
C GLY A 2 -35.31 2.15 54.52
N THR A 3 -34.55 3.18 54.13
CA THR A 3 -34.84 4.08 53.00
C THR A 3 -34.37 3.44 51.69
N HIS A 4 -35.31 2.97 50.86
CA HIS A 4 -34.98 2.52 49.48
C HIS A 4 -34.92 3.71 48.52
N ARG A 5 -33.68 4.11 48.14
CA ARG A 5 -33.42 5.02 47.02
C ARG A 5 -33.63 4.27 45.69
N ARG A 6 -34.56 4.77 44.86
CA ARG A 6 -34.65 4.46 43.42
C ARG A 6 -33.39 4.97 42.70
N LEU A 7 -32.50 4.06 42.30
CA LEU A 7 -31.46 4.34 41.31
C LEU A 7 -32.13 4.43 39.92
N LYS A 8 -32.19 5.66 39.38
CA LYS A 8 -32.63 5.93 38.01
C LYS A 8 -31.63 5.33 37.00
N LEU A 9 -32.11 4.41 36.17
CA LEU A 9 -31.53 4.04 34.89
C LEU A 9 -31.40 5.29 33.99
N LYS A 10 -30.26 5.98 34.06
CA LYS A 10 -29.77 6.89 33.03
C LYS A 10 -28.44 6.32 32.53
N SER A 11 -28.41 5.50 31.47
CA SER A 11 -27.10 5.12 30.92
C SER A 11 -27.01 4.65 29.46
N GLU A 12 -28.05 4.22 28.74
CA GLU A 12 -27.82 3.74 27.35
C GLU A 12 -28.15 4.77 26.25
N SER A 13 -29.21 5.55 26.43
CA SER A 13 -29.66 6.55 25.43
C SER A 13 -28.71 7.75 25.32
N SER A 14 -28.20 8.23 26.46
CA SER A 14 -27.25 9.35 26.51
C SER A 14 -25.91 8.95 25.90
N TYR A 15 -25.43 7.73 26.18
CA TYR A 15 -24.16 7.20 25.68
C TYR A 15 -24.19 7.01 24.16
N ARG A 16 -25.29 6.46 23.61
CA ARG A 16 -25.49 6.34 22.15
C ARG A 16 -25.65 7.69 21.45
N LYS A 17 -26.22 8.71 22.11
CA LYS A 17 -26.29 10.07 21.57
C LYS A 17 -24.90 10.73 21.54
N THR A 18 -24.14 10.64 22.61
CA THR A 18 -22.76 11.19 22.66
C THR A 18 -21.85 10.52 21.64
N ASP A 19 -21.95 9.20 21.48
CA ASP A 19 -21.14 8.44 20.52
C ASP A 19 -21.49 8.79 19.06
N ARG A 20 -22.78 9.01 18.76
CA ARG A 20 -23.21 9.51 17.44
C ARG A 20 -22.73 10.94 17.17
N THR A 21 -22.79 11.84 18.15
CA THR A 21 -22.30 13.22 17.97
C THR A 21 -20.79 13.28 17.78
N VAL A 22 -20.04 12.46 18.52
CA VAL A 22 -18.58 12.33 18.35
C VAL A 22 -18.24 11.76 16.98
N GLY A 23 -18.93 10.71 16.54
CA GLY A 23 -18.75 10.12 15.21
C GLY A 23 -19.05 11.09 14.06
N LEU A 24 -20.06 11.96 14.21
CA LEU A 24 -20.37 13.01 13.24
C LEU A 24 -19.27 14.07 13.18
N MET A 25 -18.78 14.53 14.35
CA MET A 25 -17.70 15.50 14.44
C MET A 25 -16.40 14.98 13.83
N GLU A 26 -16.04 13.72 14.07
CA GLU A 26 -14.86 13.11 13.46
C GLU A 26 -14.99 12.96 11.94
N SER A 27 -16.17 12.55 11.46
CA SER A 27 -16.43 12.46 10.02
C SER A 27 -16.28 13.83 9.36
N ASP A 28 -16.76 14.88 10.02
CA ASP A 28 -16.69 16.24 9.49
C ASP A 28 -15.25 16.78 9.47
N MET A 29 -14.50 16.57 10.56
CA MET A 29 -13.07 16.92 10.63
C MET A 29 -12.25 16.26 9.51
N ARG A 30 -12.51 14.98 9.23
CA ARG A 30 -11.88 14.27 8.10
C ARG A 30 -12.24 14.89 6.75
N SER A 31 -13.43 15.44 6.62
CA SER A 31 -13.90 16.07 5.37
C SER A 31 -13.26 17.45 5.15
N VAL A 32 -13.13 18.23 6.22
CA VAL A 32 -12.66 19.61 6.20
C VAL A 32 -11.13 19.68 6.13
N VAL A 33 -10.46 18.99 7.04
CA VAL A 33 -8.99 19.03 7.18
C VAL A 33 -8.32 17.94 6.37
N GLY A 34 -9.02 16.83 6.13
CA GLY A 34 -8.52 15.72 5.36
C GLY A 34 -8.81 15.85 3.87
N TYR A 35 -8.14 15.00 3.10
CA TYR A 35 -8.57 14.62 1.77
C TYR A 35 -8.15 13.18 1.48
N ARG A 36 -8.89 12.54 0.58
CA ARG A 36 -8.62 11.15 0.21
C ARG A 36 -7.27 11.05 -0.49
N TYR A 37 -6.43 10.15 0.01
CA TYR A 37 -5.17 9.84 -0.64
C TYR A 37 -5.39 9.28 -2.05
N GLY A 38 -4.76 9.93 -3.02
CA GLY A 38 -4.77 9.60 -4.44
C GLY A 38 -3.35 9.37 -4.94
N PRO A 39 -2.90 8.12 -5.16
CA PRO A 39 -1.49 7.81 -5.45
C PRO A 39 -0.89 8.53 -6.67
N HIS A 40 -1.72 8.80 -7.69
CA HIS A 40 -1.29 9.53 -8.87
C HIS A 40 -1.05 11.01 -8.59
N ARG A 41 -2.02 11.62 -7.89
CA ARG A 41 -2.02 13.05 -7.57
C ARG A 41 -0.98 13.37 -6.50
N ASP A 42 -0.84 12.46 -5.54
CA ASP A 42 -0.13 12.73 -4.29
C ASP A 42 1.32 12.27 -4.33
N TYR A 43 1.64 11.27 -5.16
CA TYR A 43 3.00 10.76 -5.34
C TYR A 43 3.53 10.87 -6.79
N GLY A 44 2.76 11.41 -7.73
CA GLY A 44 3.22 11.67 -9.09
C GLY A 44 3.33 10.45 -10.02
N TYR A 45 2.80 9.28 -9.63
CA TYR A 45 2.89 8.07 -10.46
C TYR A 45 1.82 7.99 -11.54
N TYR A 46 2.19 7.59 -12.75
CA TYR A 46 1.24 6.97 -13.67
C TYR A 46 1.19 5.47 -13.39
N LEU A 47 0.00 4.95 -13.13
CA LEU A 47 -0.15 3.52 -12.89
C LEU A 47 0.12 2.74 -14.16
N ILE A 48 0.50 1.49 -13.93
CA ILE A 48 0.26 0.37 -14.82
C ILE A 48 -1.21 0.41 -15.31
N THR A 49 -1.45 0.98 -16.49
CA THR A 49 -2.74 1.00 -17.20
C THR A 49 -3.12 -0.40 -17.71
N GLY A 50 -4.32 -0.85 -17.39
CA GLY A 50 -4.82 -2.13 -17.87
C GLY A 50 -6.18 -2.40 -17.26
N ARG A 51 -7.15 -2.78 -18.09
CA ARG A 51 -8.42 -3.30 -17.61
C ARG A 51 -8.22 -4.79 -17.32
N LEU A 52 -8.49 -5.22 -16.10
CA LEU A 52 -8.97 -6.61 -15.93
C LEU A 52 -10.28 -6.66 -16.73
N LYS A 53 -10.36 -7.56 -17.72
CA LYS A 53 -11.61 -7.76 -18.45
C LYS A 53 -12.70 -8.04 -17.42
N GLU A 54 -13.83 -7.36 -17.54
CA GLU A 54 -14.99 -7.69 -16.73
C GLU A 54 -15.37 -9.15 -17.01
N VAL A 55 -15.79 -9.85 -15.96
CA VAL A 55 -16.41 -11.16 -16.13
C VAL A 55 -17.77 -10.88 -16.76
N THR A 56 -17.85 -10.97 -18.08
CA THR A 56 -19.09 -10.96 -18.84
C THR A 56 -19.97 -12.13 -18.39
N SER A 57 -21.29 -11.93 -18.30
CA SER A 57 -22.25 -12.97 -17.88
C SER A 57 -21.97 -14.28 -18.60
N VAL A 58 -21.63 -15.30 -17.83
CA VAL A 58 -21.25 -16.62 -18.31
C VAL A 58 -22.56 -17.40 -18.45
N MET A 59 -22.93 -17.81 -19.65
CA MET A 59 -23.91 -18.92 -19.77
C MET A 59 -23.33 -20.14 -19.07
N ASP A 60 -24.19 -20.93 -18.43
CA ASP A 60 -23.78 -22.03 -17.55
C ASP A 60 -22.72 -22.93 -18.19
N PRO A 61 -21.67 -23.30 -17.43
CA PRO A 61 -20.60 -24.12 -17.96
C PRO A 61 -21.13 -25.50 -18.34
N VAL A 62 -21.10 -25.82 -19.63
CA VAL A 62 -21.56 -27.11 -20.18
C VAL A 62 -20.48 -28.20 -20.03
N THR A 63 -19.22 -27.81 -19.81
CA THR A 63 -18.07 -28.73 -19.74
C THR A 63 -17.48 -28.84 -18.33
N SER A 64 -17.06 -30.05 -17.96
CA SER A 64 -16.42 -30.36 -16.67
C SER A 64 -14.96 -29.92 -16.62
N LEU A 65 -14.32 -30.04 -15.44
CA LEU A 65 -12.87 -29.89 -15.28
C LEU A 65 -12.10 -31.20 -15.55
N GLY A 66 -12.77 -32.24 -16.02
CA GLY A 66 -12.18 -33.56 -16.17
C GLY A 66 -11.70 -34.11 -14.83
N ARG A 67 -10.44 -34.54 -14.75
CA ARG A 67 -9.85 -35.10 -13.51
C ARG A 67 -9.72 -34.09 -12.37
N LEU A 68 -9.82 -32.79 -12.67
CA LEU A 68 -9.79 -31.72 -11.67
C LEU A 68 -11.18 -31.37 -11.13
N ASP A 69 -12.22 -32.14 -11.46
CA ASP A 69 -13.57 -31.91 -10.94
C ASP A 69 -13.73 -32.43 -9.50
N LEU A 70 -12.95 -31.81 -8.61
CA LEU A 70 -12.89 -32.08 -7.18
C LEU A 70 -14.05 -31.34 -6.45
N PRO A 71 -14.33 -31.70 -5.19
CA PRO A 71 -15.20 -30.90 -4.31
C PRO A 71 -14.80 -29.41 -4.32
N LEU A 72 -15.80 -28.54 -4.25
CA LEU A 72 -15.60 -27.09 -4.35
C LEU A 72 -14.69 -26.54 -3.25
N GLU A 73 -14.69 -27.18 -2.08
CA GLU A 73 -13.83 -26.85 -0.95
C GLU A 73 -12.36 -27.09 -1.29
N LEU A 74 -12.05 -28.23 -1.94
CA LEU A 74 -10.69 -28.53 -2.38
C LEU A 74 -10.24 -27.59 -3.49
N LEU A 75 -11.15 -27.27 -4.42
CA LEU A 75 -10.88 -26.29 -5.48
C LEU A 75 -10.61 -24.90 -4.90
N ASP A 76 -11.38 -24.43 -3.93
CA ASP A 76 -11.13 -23.13 -3.29
C ASP A 76 -9.82 -23.14 -2.51
N ILE A 77 -9.46 -24.23 -1.82
CA ILE A 77 -8.14 -24.37 -1.17
C ILE A 77 -7.01 -24.28 -2.21
N ILE A 78 -7.10 -25.04 -3.30
CA ILE A 78 -6.07 -25.03 -4.36
C ILE A 78 -5.93 -23.63 -4.96
N VAL A 79 -7.05 -23.01 -5.33
CA VAL A 79 -7.09 -21.68 -5.95
C VAL A 79 -6.61 -20.60 -4.99
N SER A 80 -6.97 -20.68 -3.71
CA SER A 80 -6.63 -19.64 -2.75
C SER A 80 -5.20 -19.76 -2.22
N GLN A 81 -4.72 -20.97 -1.93
CA GLN A 81 -3.52 -21.21 -1.13
C GLN A 81 -2.35 -21.86 -1.87
N TYR A 82 -2.58 -22.56 -2.99
CA TYR A 82 -1.53 -23.38 -3.61
C TYR A 82 -1.16 -22.99 -5.04
N CYS A 83 -1.95 -22.12 -5.68
CA CYS A 83 -1.66 -21.64 -7.03
C CYS A 83 -1.31 -20.15 -7.02
N ASP A 84 -0.27 -19.79 -7.76
CA ASP A 84 0.13 -18.40 -7.91
C ASP A 84 -0.88 -17.61 -8.76
N ILE A 85 -1.04 -16.33 -8.44
CA ILE A 85 -2.02 -15.46 -9.09
C ILE A 85 -1.78 -15.35 -10.60
N GLN A 86 -0.52 -15.39 -11.04
CA GLN A 86 -0.19 -15.29 -12.47
C GLN A 86 -0.76 -16.51 -13.22
N THR A 87 -0.48 -17.72 -12.77
CA THR A 87 -0.98 -18.97 -13.33
C THR A 87 -2.51 -19.03 -13.28
N LEU A 88 -3.12 -18.65 -12.15
CA LEU A 88 -4.58 -18.63 -12.00
C LEU A 88 -5.26 -17.74 -13.04
N VAL A 89 -4.79 -16.50 -13.18
CA VAL A 89 -5.47 -15.48 -14.00
C VAL A 89 -5.11 -15.61 -15.47
N THR A 90 -3.86 -15.90 -15.81
CA THR A 90 -3.40 -15.91 -17.22
C THR A 90 -3.37 -17.28 -17.87
N SER A 91 -3.56 -18.36 -17.12
CA SER A 91 -3.54 -19.72 -17.66
C SER A 91 -4.79 -20.51 -17.27
N PHE A 92 -5.00 -20.80 -15.98
CA PHE A 92 -6.09 -21.68 -15.52
C PHE A 92 -7.48 -21.14 -15.85
N SER A 93 -7.74 -19.85 -15.60
CA SER A 93 -9.02 -19.19 -15.93
C SER A 93 -9.35 -19.16 -17.44
N LEU A 94 -8.37 -19.48 -18.29
CA LEU A 94 -8.53 -19.50 -19.75
C LEU A 94 -8.75 -20.92 -20.31
N VAL A 95 -8.61 -21.97 -19.50
CA VAL A 95 -8.76 -23.37 -19.94
C VAL A 95 -10.19 -23.65 -20.43
N ASN A 96 -11.21 -23.35 -19.62
CA ASN A 96 -12.61 -23.46 -20.00
C ASN A 96 -13.50 -22.54 -19.12
N ARG A 97 -14.82 -22.54 -19.37
CA ARG A 97 -15.77 -21.72 -18.61
C ARG A 97 -15.85 -22.11 -17.13
N ARG A 98 -15.80 -23.41 -16.82
CA ARG A 98 -15.86 -23.91 -15.43
C ARG A 98 -14.65 -23.44 -14.61
N ALA A 99 -13.44 -23.52 -15.17
CA ALA A 99 -12.22 -23.02 -14.52
C ALA A 99 -12.31 -21.52 -14.23
N ARG A 100 -12.84 -20.74 -15.18
CA ARG A 100 -13.09 -19.30 -14.98
C ARG A 100 -14.10 -19.05 -13.86
N VAL A 101 -15.20 -19.81 -13.83
CA VAL A 101 -16.22 -19.71 -12.77
C VAL A 101 -15.59 -19.96 -11.42
N ILE A 102 -14.83 -21.05 -11.27
CA ILE A 102 -14.16 -21.43 -10.01
C ILE A 102 -13.22 -20.34 -9.50
N VAL A 103 -12.37 -19.76 -10.36
CA VAL A 103 -11.49 -18.66 -9.94
C VAL A 103 -12.32 -17.42 -9.58
N SER A 104 -13.35 -17.12 -10.36
CA SER A 104 -14.19 -15.94 -10.14
C SER A 104 -15.13 -16.04 -8.93
N SER A 105 -15.48 -17.26 -8.51
CA SER A 105 -16.34 -17.54 -7.36
C SER A 105 -15.56 -17.49 -6.03
N SER A 106 -14.23 -17.62 -6.06
CA SER A 106 -13.41 -17.48 -4.85
C SER A 106 -13.62 -16.10 -4.22
N LEU A 107 -14.07 -16.08 -2.98
CA LEU A 107 -14.34 -14.83 -2.23
C LEU A 107 -13.05 -14.01 -2.08
N VAL A 108 -11.91 -14.68 -1.88
CA VAL A 108 -10.60 -14.05 -1.77
C VAL A 108 -10.27 -13.28 -3.05
N TYR A 109 -10.43 -13.93 -4.21
CA TYR A 109 -10.22 -13.29 -5.51
C TYR A 109 -11.16 -12.11 -5.72
N GLN A 110 -12.45 -12.26 -5.40
CA GLN A 110 -13.43 -11.18 -5.52
C GLN A 110 -13.08 -9.97 -4.66
N ARG A 111 -12.63 -10.18 -3.41
CA ARG A 111 -12.22 -9.09 -2.50
C ARG A 111 -10.98 -8.36 -3.02
N ILE A 112 -9.96 -9.09 -3.46
CA ILE A 112 -8.76 -8.50 -4.07
C ILE A 112 -9.13 -7.71 -5.32
N ARG A 113 -9.91 -8.31 -6.23
CA ARG A 113 -10.34 -7.67 -7.48
C ARG A 113 -11.18 -6.41 -7.23
N ARG A 114 -12.04 -6.41 -6.20
CA ARG A 114 -12.91 -5.27 -5.86
C ARG A 114 -12.16 -4.15 -5.15
N HIS A 115 -11.36 -4.47 -4.13
CA HIS A 115 -10.77 -3.46 -3.24
C HIS A 115 -9.33 -3.12 -3.64
N ALA A 116 -8.55 -4.09 -4.11
CA ALA A 116 -7.13 -3.97 -4.44
C ALA A 116 -6.82 -4.11 -5.95
N LYS A 117 -7.76 -3.73 -6.83
CA LYS A 117 -7.62 -3.83 -8.30
C LYS A 117 -6.27 -3.31 -8.83
N ARG A 118 -5.79 -2.18 -8.30
CA ARG A 118 -4.53 -1.54 -8.70
C ARG A 118 -3.32 -2.44 -8.38
N ALA A 119 -3.31 -3.05 -7.19
CA ALA A 119 -2.28 -3.98 -6.79
C ALA A 119 -2.31 -5.24 -7.66
N LEU A 120 -3.49 -5.84 -7.87
CA LEU A 120 -3.65 -7.04 -8.70
C LEU A 120 -3.15 -6.82 -10.14
N VAL A 121 -3.55 -5.70 -10.78
CA VAL A 121 -3.07 -5.34 -12.13
C VAL A 121 -1.56 -5.12 -12.15
N ALA A 122 -1.03 -4.43 -11.15
CA ALA A 122 0.40 -4.19 -11.04
C ALA A 122 1.17 -5.50 -10.93
N MET A 123 0.77 -6.41 -10.04
CA MET A 123 1.40 -7.71 -9.84
C MET A 123 1.41 -8.55 -11.12
N LEU A 124 0.29 -8.58 -11.87
CA LEU A 124 0.19 -9.33 -13.13
C LEU A 124 1.08 -8.73 -14.23
N ARG A 125 1.14 -7.40 -14.36
CA ARG A 125 1.94 -6.75 -15.40
C ARG A 125 3.43 -6.77 -15.08
N THR A 126 3.80 -6.76 -13.80
CA THR A 126 5.20 -6.88 -13.37
C THR A 126 5.66 -8.32 -13.20
N LYS A 127 4.79 -9.30 -13.43
CA LYS A 127 5.04 -10.72 -13.15
C LYS A 127 5.35 -11.03 -11.67
N ALA A 128 5.19 -10.07 -10.76
CA ALA A 128 5.28 -10.36 -9.32
C ALA A 128 4.19 -11.35 -8.87
N ALA A 129 3.05 -11.40 -9.57
CA ALA A 129 1.98 -12.35 -9.32
C ALA A 129 2.39 -13.83 -9.44
N SER A 130 3.53 -14.16 -10.05
CA SER A 130 4.00 -15.56 -10.15
C SER A 130 4.65 -16.09 -8.88
N PHE A 131 4.80 -15.24 -7.86
CA PHE A 131 5.46 -15.59 -6.60
C PHE A 131 4.50 -15.59 -5.40
N TYR A 132 3.24 -15.23 -5.61
CA TYR A 132 2.28 -15.06 -4.54
C TYR A 132 0.94 -15.68 -4.91
N THR A 133 0.31 -16.28 -3.91
CA THR A 133 -1.03 -16.85 -3.95
C THR A 133 -2.07 -15.78 -3.64
N LEU A 134 -3.35 -16.11 -3.81
CA LEU A 134 -4.44 -15.21 -3.37
C LEU A 134 -4.43 -15.02 -1.86
N ALA A 135 -4.13 -16.08 -1.10
CA ALA A 135 -4.04 -16.03 0.36
C ALA A 135 -2.97 -15.05 0.83
N ASP A 136 -1.79 -15.04 0.21
CA ASP A 136 -0.70 -14.11 0.55
C ASP A 136 -1.15 -12.66 0.42
N VAL A 137 -1.69 -12.30 -0.75
CA VAL A 137 -2.12 -10.92 -1.03
C VAL A 137 -3.31 -10.53 -0.16
N TYR A 138 -4.23 -11.46 0.10
CA TYR A 138 -5.39 -11.21 0.95
C TYR A 138 -5.01 -11.03 2.42
N GLY A 139 -4.01 -11.79 2.90
CA GLY A 139 -3.42 -11.62 4.22
C GLY A 139 -2.89 -10.20 4.42
N VAL A 140 -2.17 -9.67 3.43
CA VAL A 140 -1.62 -8.30 3.49
C VAL A 140 -2.72 -7.25 3.33
N LEU A 141 -3.71 -7.50 2.47
CA LEU A 141 -4.86 -6.62 2.26
C LEU A 141 -5.67 -6.42 3.56
N CYS A 142 -5.83 -7.47 4.36
CA CYS A 142 -6.71 -7.47 5.53
C CYS A 142 -6.01 -7.53 6.89
N GLY A 143 -4.69 -7.75 6.90
CA GLY A 143 -3.87 -7.85 8.10
C GLY A 143 -3.59 -6.47 8.71
N ASP A 144 -2.42 -6.33 9.32
CA ASP A 144 -2.01 -5.05 9.90
C ASP A 144 -2.01 -3.92 8.83
N PRO A 145 -2.72 -2.79 9.04
CA PRO A 145 -2.72 -1.66 8.10
C PRO A 145 -1.39 -0.88 8.09
N TYR A 146 -0.51 -1.11 9.06
CA TYR A 146 0.69 -0.31 9.27
C TYR A 146 1.88 -0.75 8.41
N CYS A 147 2.81 0.18 8.21
CA CYS A 147 4.07 -0.04 7.55
C CYS A 147 4.92 -0.96 8.43
N THR A 148 5.45 -2.03 7.84
CA THR A 148 6.28 -3.03 8.54
C THR A 148 7.65 -2.50 9.00
N LYS A 149 7.88 -1.19 8.95
CA LYS A 149 9.15 -0.54 9.29
C LYS A 149 9.00 0.56 10.33
N CYS A 150 8.06 1.48 10.14
CA CYS A 150 7.91 2.64 11.04
C CYS A 150 6.59 2.68 11.82
N GLY A 151 5.63 1.79 11.55
CA GLY A 151 4.32 1.82 12.21
C GLY A 151 3.34 2.88 11.70
N ASP A 152 3.75 3.80 10.82
CA ASP A 152 2.81 4.69 10.11
C ASP A 152 1.89 3.85 9.20
N PHE A 153 0.73 4.35 8.77
CA PHE A 153 -0.10 3.61 7.81
C PHE A 153 0.71 3.23 6.56
N GLY A 154 0.52 2.00 6.07
CA GLY A 154 1.19 1.46 4.90
C GLY A 154 0.28 1.44 3.66
N PRO A 155 0.07 2.57 2.96
CA PRO A 155 -0.80 2.66 1.78
C PRO A 155 -0.24 1.99 0.53
N LEU A 156 0.99 1.46 0.59
CA LEU A 156 1.69 0.84 -0.53
C LEU A 156 1.98 -0.63 -0.21
N LEU A 157 1.92 -1.46 -1.24
CA LEU A 157 2.45 -2.81 -1.27
C LEU A 157 3.82 -2.77 -1.95
N TRP A 158 4.85 -3.16 -1.21
CA TRP A 158 6.18 -3.41 -1.76
C TRP A 158 6.20 -4.81 -2.36
N LEU A 159 6.30 -4.87 -3.70
CA LEU A 159 6.07 -6.09 -4.47
C LEU A 159 7.09 -7.21 -4.23
N PRO A 160 8.41 -6.97 -4.03
CA PRO A 160 9.36 -8.06 -3.88
C PRO A 160 9.27 -8.89 -2.59
N GLU A 161 8.47 -8.52 -1.59
CA GLU A 161 8.21 -9.29 -0.35
C GLU A 161 6.71 -9.31 -0.01
N CYS A 162 5.86 -8.75 -0.88
CA CYS A 162 4.42 -8.62 -0.64
C CYS A 162 4.09 -8.07 0.75
N ARG A 163 4.71 -6.93 1.12
CA ARG A 163 4.51 -6.31 2.45
C ARG A 163 4.11 -4.85 2.37
N ARG A 164 3.45 -4.34 3.41
CA ARG A 164 3.04 -2.94 3.48
C ARG A 164 4.20 -2.00 3.77
N CYS A 165 4.24 -0.86 3.08
CA CYS A 165 5.13 0.24 3.42
C CYS A 165 4.46 1.61 3.26
N CYS A 166 4.98 2.59 3.99
CA CYS A 166 4.68 4.00 3.77
C CYS A 166 5.65 4.59 2.73
N MET A 167 5.32 5.76 2.19
CA MET A 167 6.12 6.43 1.17
C MET A 167 7.52 6.84 1.68
N SER A 168 7.61 7.30 2.93
CA SER A 168 8.88 7.69 3.53
C SER A 168 9.83 6.49 3.64
N CYS A 169 9.35 5.37 4.19
CA CYS A 169 10.15 4.14 4.23
C CYS A 169 10.44 3.61 2.82
N LEU A 170 9.51 3.70 1.87
CA LEU A 170 9.80 3.29 0.49
C LEU A 170 10.96 4.07 -0.11
N ARG A 171 11.08 5.37 0.21
CA ARG A 171 12.15 6.25 -0.30
C ARG A 171 13.49 5.98 0.37
N GLU A 172 13.49 5.78 1.69
CA GLU A 172 14.71 5.90 2.49
C GLU A 172 15.12 4.59 3.17
N ALA A 173 14.17 3.71 3.51
CA ALA A 173 14.49 2.52 4.30
C ALA A 173 15.41 1.58 3.51
N PRO A 174 16.56 1.16 4.08
CA PRO A 174 17.44 0.17 3.48
C PRO A 174 16.73 -1.16 3.20
N ASP A 175 15.79 -1.54 4.06
CA ASP A 175 15.06 -2.81 3.94
C ASP A 175 14.18 -2.88 2.70
N LEU A 176 13.69 -1.73 2.21
CA LEU A 176 12.83 -1.64 1.03
C LEU A 176 13.62 -1.37 -0.25
N MET A 177 14.94 -1.55 -0.20
CA MET A 177 15.85 -1.32 -1.31
C MET A 177 15.70 -2.42 -2.37
N PRO A 178 15.37 -2.07 -3.63
CA PRO A 178 15.46 -3.00 -4.74
C PRO A 178 16.90 -3.09 -5.26
N ILE A 179 17.32 -4.29 -5.64
CA ILE A 179 18.55 -4.51 -6.42
C ILE A 179 18.19 -5.17 -7.75
N SER A 180 18.83 -4.74 -8.84
CA SER A 180 18.62 -5.40 -10.13
C SER A 180 19.29 -6.77 -10.17
N ARG A 181 18.76 -7.74 -10.94
CA ARG A 181 19.42 -9.05 -11.09
C ARG A 181 20.86 -8.93 -11.57
N HIS A 182 21.13 -7.99 -12.48
CA HIS A 182 22.47 -7.73 -12.97
C HIS A 182 23.40 -7.25 -11.84
N ALA A 183 22.95 -6.29 -11.03
CA ALA A 183 23.72 -5.79 -9.89
C ALA A 183 23.90 -6.88 -8.81
N ALA A 184 22.89 -7.68 -8.53
CA ALA A 184 22.99 -8.78 -7.56
C ALA A 184 24.04 -9.83 -7.98
N THR A 185 24.08 -10.19 -9.26
CA THR A 185 25.13 -11.09 -9.78
C THR A 185 26.51 -10.43 -9.79
N LYS A 186 26.60 -9.18 -10.26
CA LYS A 186 27.88 -8.49 -10.42
C LYS A 186 28.51 -8.06 -9.10
N ALA A 187 27.73 -7.48 -8.20
CA ALA A 187 28.19 -6.96 -6.91
C ALA A 187 28.25 -8.06 -5.84
N LEU A 188 27.19 -8.87 -5.71
CA LEU A 188 27.06 -9.84 -4.60
C LEU A 188 27.50 -11.26 -4.98
N GLY A 189 27.87 -11.49 -6.25
CA GLY A 189 28.32 -12.80 -6.74
C GLY A 189 27.23 -13.87 -6.76
N ILE A 190 25.94 -13.49 -6.74
CA ILE A 190 24.84 -14.47 -6.67
C ILE A 190 24.56 -15.05 -8.07
N PRO A 191 24.53 -16.39 -8.23
CA PRO A 191 24.23 -17.04 -9.50
C PRO A 191 22.83 -16.70 -10.03
N LYS A 192 22.70 -16.61 -11.37
CA LYS A 192 21.41 -16.33 -12.03
C LYS A 192 20.33 -17.35 -11.70
N SER A 193 20.71 -18.63 -11.56
CA SER A 193 19.83 -19.74 -11.18
C SER A 193 19.22 -19.53 -9.80
N THR A 194 20.03 -19.14 -8.82
CA THR A 194 19.57 -18.81 -7.47
C THR A 194 18.62 -17.61 -7.48
N LEU A 195 18.95 -16.55 -8.22
CA LEU A 195 18.08 -15.38 -8.36
C LEU A 195 16.75 -15.69 -9.06
N ALA A 196 16.65 -16.76 -9.85
CA ALA A 196 15.41 -17.11 -10.56
C ALA A 196 14.31 -17.61 -9.62
N ARG A 197 14.70 -18.10 -8.43
CA ARG A 197 13.78 -18.60 -7.40
C ARG A 197 13.25 -17.48 -6.49
N LEU A 198 13.80 -16.28 -6.59
CA LEU A 198 13.43 -15.15 -5.75
C LEU A 198 12.27 -14.35 -6.35
N PRO A 199 11.35 -13.85 -5.50
CA PRO A 199 10.35 -12.88 -5.92
C PRO A 199 10.98 -11.72 -6.69
N THR A 200 10.61 -11.64 -7.96
CA THR A 200 11.18 -10.69 -8.92
C THR A 200 10.08 -9.85 -9.53
N VAL A 201 10.34 -8.55 -9.61
CA VAL A 201 9.47 -7.56 -10.24
C VAL A 201 10.09 -7.17 -11.58
N CYS A 202 9.41 -7.52 -12.67
CA CYS A 202 9.71 -7.02 -14.01
C CYS A 202 9.08 -5.63 -14.18
N THR A 203 9.88 -4.60 -14.37
CA THR A 203 9.35 -3.25 -14.47
C THR A 203 8.52 -3.06 -15.73
N VAL A 204 7.58 -2.12 -15.65
CA VAL A 204 6.76 -1.70 -16.77
C VAL A 204 7.35 -0.40 -17.33
N PRO A 205 7.32 -0.16 -18.64
CA PRO A 205 7.67 1.14 -19.19
C PRO A 205 6.70 2.24 -18.73
N GLY A 206 7.22 3.40 -18.34
CA GLY A 206 6.39 4.51 -17.84
C GLY A 206 7.20 5.62 -17.15
N GLY A 207 6.50 6.68 -16.76
CA GLY A 207 7.03 7.74 -15.91
C GLY A 207 7.08 7.30 -14.45
N TYR A 208 8.24 7.42 -13.81
CA TYR A 208 8.44 7.08 -12.40
C TYR A 208 9.14 8.20 -11.65
N GLY A 209 8.93 8.21 -10.34
CA GLY A 209 9.53 9.15 -9.38
C GLY A 209 9.11 10.59 -9.56
N TRP A 210 9.89 11.47 -8.93
CA TRP A 210 9.66 12.90 -8.90
C TRP A 210 10.24 13.49 -10.19
N GLY A 211 9.50 14.35 -10.88
CA GLY A 211 9.86 14.82 -12.23
C GLY A 211 9.54 13.88 -13.39
N GLN A 212 8.82 12.76 -13.16
CA GLN A 212 8.24 11.90 -14.21
C GLN A 212 9.25 11.42 -15.27
N LYS A 213 10.47 11.03 -14.86
CA LYS A 213 11.44 10.46 -15.80
C LYS A 213 10.84 9.22 -16.46
N THR A 214 10.83 9.21 -17.79
CA THR A 214 10.24 8.10 -18.56
C THR A 214 11.26 6.99 -18.75
N PHE A 215 10.89 5.78 -18.34
CA PHE A 215 11.70 4.57 -18.50
C PHE A 215 11.08 3.70 -19.59
N LYS A 216 11.84 3.42 -20.66
CA LYS A 216 11.40 2.57 -21.78
C LYS A 216 11.85 1.11 -21.62
N VAL A 217 12.99 0.89 -20.99
CA VAL A 217 13.63 -0.43 -20.86
C VAL A 217 13.10 -1.14 -19.63
N ARG A 218 12.66 -2.39 -19.80
CA ARG A 218 12.27 -3.27 -18.70
C ARG A 218 13.49 -3.76 -17.94
N ARG A 219 13.40 -3.78 -16.62
CA ARG A 219 14.43 -4.28 -15.71
C ARG A 219 13.80 -5.26 -14.73
N GLN A 220 14.63 -6.11 -14.13
CA GLN A 220 14.20 -7.07 -13.13
C GLN A 220 14.83 -6.71 -11.78
N TYR A 221 13.98 -6.42 -10.80
CA TYR A 221 14.37 -6.05 -9.45
C TYR A 221 13.88 -7.06 -8.43
N LEU A 222 14.64 -7.24 -7.36
CA LEU A 222 14.36 -8.11 -6.23
C LEU A 222 14.78 -7.43 -4.92
N SER A 223 14.44 -8.05 -3.79
CA SER A 223 14.82 -7.55 -2.45
C SER A 223 16.33 -7.56 -2.26
N PHE A 224 16.95 -6.39 -2.01
CA PHE A 224 18.36 -6.35 -1.62
C PHE A 224 18.59 -7.14 -0.33
N ARG A 225 17.68 -7.02 0.64
CA ARG A 225 17.72 -7.75 1.91
C ARG A 225 17.77 -9.26 1.70
N HIS A 226 16.85 -9.83 0.92
CA HIS A 226 16.86 -11.28 0.65
C HIS A 226 18.05 -11.71 -0.22
N ALA A 227 18.55 -10.83 -1.10
CA ALA A 227 19.78 -11.12 -1.84
C ALA A 227 20.97 -11.28 -0.90
N VAL A 228 21.09 -10.40 0.10
CA VAL A 228 22.12 -10.50 1.15
C VAL A 228 21.94 -11.76 1.99
N GLU A 229 20.72 -12.09 2.40
CA GLU A 229 20.42 -13.32 3.15
C GLU A 229 20.87 -14.58 2.36
N ILE A 230 20.55 -14.66 1.07
CA ILE A 230 21.00 -15.76 0.19
C ILE A 230 22.51 -15.75 -0.05
N ALA A 231 23.15 -14.59 0.00
CA ALA A 231 24.60 -14.49 -0.05
C ALA A 231 25.29 -14.98 1.24
N GLY A 232 24.50 -15.42 2.25
CA GLY A 232 25.01 -15.92 3.52
C GLY A 232 24.89 -14.91 4.67
N GLY A 233 24.04 -13.90 4.53
CA GLY A 233 23.95 -12.79 5.46
C GLY A 233 25.01 -11.72 5.22
N GLU A 234 24.99 -10.66 6.04
CA GLU A 234 25.79 -9.46 5.81
C GLU A 234 27.29 -9.72 5.78
N ALA A 235 27.83 -10.46 6.76
CA ALA A 235 29.26 -10.73 6.85
C ALA A 235 29.79 -11.49 5.62
N GLN A 236 29.08 -12.54 5.20
CA GLN A 236 29.48 -13.38 4.06
C GLN A 236 29.27 -12.65 2.74
N CYS A 237 28.21 -11.85 2.64
CA CYS A 237 27.99 -10.96 1.51
C CYS A 237 29.14 -9.96 1.35
N MET A 238 29.56 -9.31 2.44
CA MET A 238 30.67 -8.34 2.41
C MET A 238 32.00 -9.01 2.08
N ALA A 239 32.27 -10.23 2.60
CA ALA A 239 33.45 -11.01 2.21
C ALA A 239 33.47 -11.33 0.70
N ARG A 240 32.31 -11.66 0.10
CA ARG A 240 32.21 -11.88 -1.36
C ARG A 240 32.46 -10.62 -2.17
N VAL A 241 31.98 -9.48 -1.68
CA VAL A 241 32.17 -8.16 -2.30
C VAL A 241 33.66 -7.78 -2.27
N SER A 242 34.32 -7.91 -1.13
CA SER A 242 35.73 -7.55 -0.97
C SER A 242 36.71 -8.53 -1.63
N ALA A 243 36.29 -9.78 -1.91
CA ALA A 243 37.12 -10.78 -2.58
C ALA A 243 37.53 -10.43 -4.02
N SER A 244 36.98 -9.37 -4.62
CA SER A 244 37.36 -8.92 -5.96
C SER A 244 37.23 -7.40 -6.09
N PRO A 245 38.27 -6.68 -6.56
CA PRO A 245 38.18 -5.24 -6.81
C PRO A 245 37.05 -4.86 -7.77
N GLN A 246 36.75 -5.73 -8.73
CA GLN A 246 35.65 -5.53 -9.68
C GLN A 246 34.27 -5.62 -9.00
N ARG A 247 34.11 -6.50 -8.01
CA ARG A 247 32.86 -6.62 -7.23
C ARG A 247 32.71 -5.46 -6.26
N GLN A 248 33.80 -5.07 -5.59
CA GLN A 248 33.84 -3.88 -4.73
C GLN A 248 33.38 -2.64 -5.51
N ALA A 249 33.98 -2.37 -6.67
CA ALA A 249 33.58 -1.25 -7.52
C ALA A 249 32.11 -1.34 -7.98
N ALA A 250 31.60 -2.54 -8.27
CA ALA A 250 30.20 -2.73 -8.64
C ALA A 250 29.24 -2.49 -7.45
N TYR A 251 29.64 -2.88 -6.25
CA TYR A 251 28.88 -2.64 -5.02
C TYR A 251 28.86 -1.16 -4.65
N ASP A 252 30.02 -0.49 -4.74
CA ASP A 252 30.13 0.95 -4.46
C ASP A 252 29.34 1.77 -5.49
N ALA A 253 29.37 1.39 -6.77
CA ALA A 253 28.54 2.01 -7.80
C ALA A 253 27.04 1.80 -7.53
N PHE A 254 26.63 0.61 -7.06
CA PHE A 254 25.25 0.34 -6.65
C PHE A 254 24.85 1.20 -5.44
N LYS A 255 25.69 1.34 -4.42
CA LYS A 255 25.44 2.20 -3.25
C LYS A 255 25.42 3.69 -3.61
N CYS A 256 26.30 4.16 -4.48
CA CYS A 256 26.35 5.56 -4.91
C CYS A 256 25.13 5.94 -5.78
N ALA A 257 24.60 5.00 -6.58
CA ALA A 257 23.34 5.22 -7.28
C ALA A 257 22.16 5.48 -6.32
N GLN A 258 22.22 4.94 -5.09
CA GLN A 258 21.18 5.08 -4.06
C GLN A 258 21.19 6.43 -3.35
N THR A 259 22.37 7.04 -3.17
CA THR A 259 22.51 8.31 -2.45
C THR A 259 22.05 9.51 -3.28
N LYS A 260 21.96 9.35 -4.62
CA LYS A 260 21.28 10.31 -5.49
C LYS A 260 19.77 10.15 -5.31
N LEU A 261 19.22 10.98 -4.42
CA LEU A 261 17.80 11.09 -4.12
C LEU A 261 16.99 10.90 -5.41
N GLU A 262 16.24 9.79 -5.46
CA GLU A 262 15.51 9.20 -6.59
C GLU A 262 16.18 8.05 -7.35
N GLU A 263 16.50 6.97 -6.63
CA GLU A 263 16.39 5.65 -7.25
C GLU A 263 14.94 5.36 -7.63
N ASN A 264 14.59 5.75 -8.85
CA ASN A 264 13.32 5.48 -9.49
C ASN A 264 12.92 3.99 -9.43
N ALA A 265 13.91 3.10 -9.26
CA ALA A 265 13.70 1.68 -9.02
C ALA A 265 12.76 1.41 -7.83
N ARG A 266 12.87 2.14 -6.72
CA ARG A 266 11.98 2.00 -5.54
C ARG A 266 10.52 2.20 -5.91
N TYR A 267 10.27 3.15 -6.79
CA TYR A 267 8.93 3.48 -7.27
C TYR A 267 8.41 2.53 -8.35
N MET A 268 9.30 1.82 -9.05
CA MET A 268 8.94 0.80 -10.04
C MET A 268 8.54 -0.55 -9.42
N VAL A 269 8.78 -0.73 -8.12
CA VAL A 269 8.55 -2.00 -7.39
C VAL A 269 7.50 -1.90 -6.28
N ALA A 270 6.71 -0.83 -6.27
CA ALA A 270 5.63 -0.64 -5.31
C ALA A 270 4.30 -0.33 -6.01
N THR A 271 3.19 -0.64 -5.36
CA THR A 271 1.85 -0.35 -5.88
C THR A 271 0.89 0.04 -4.76
N PRO A 272 -0.13 0.88 -4.99
CA PRO A 272 -1.10 1.23 -3.96
C PRO A 272 -1.90 0.01 -3.47
N LEU A 273 -2.02 -0.13 -2.15
CA LEU A 273 -2.79 -1.18 -1.51
C LEU A 273 -3.61 -0.60 -0.35
N PRO A 274 -4.96 -0.55 -0.46
CA PRO A 274 -5.79 -0.14 0.67
C PRO A 274 -5.73 -1.18 1.80
N TYR A 275 -6.21 -0.81 2.97
CA TYR A 275 -6.53 -1.74 4.04
C TYR A 275 -8.00 -2.16 3.93
N PHE A 276 -8.29 -3.46 3.98
CA PHE A 276 -9.66 -3.97 4.00
C PHE A 276 -9.98 -4.50 5.40
N ASP A 277 -10.86 -3.80 6.10
CA ASP A 277 -11.34 -4.26 7.39
C ASP A 277 -12.41 -5.34 7.19
N LYS A 278 -12.09 -6.57 7.61
CA LYS A 278 -12.99 -7.72 7.53
C LYS A 278 -14.28 -7.50 8.32
N ARG A 279 -14.21 -6.77 9.45
CA ARG A 279 -15.35 -6.56 10.35
C ARG A 279 -16.36 -5.58 9.76
N SER A 280 -15.89 -4.43 9.27
CA SER A 280 -16.78 -3.44 8.65
C SER A 280 -17.10 -3.72 7.18
N GLY A 281 -16.31 -4.58 6.52
CA GLY A 281 -16.42 -4.84 5.08
C GLY A 281 -16.02 -3.64 4.21
N LYS A 282 -15.32 -2.65 4.78
CA LYS A 282 -14.93 -1.41 4.11
C LYS A 282 -13.42 -1.40 3.84
N ALA A 283 -13.05 -0.74 2.75
CA ALA A 283 -11.65 -0.51 2.39
C ALA A 283 -11.24 0.91 2.77
N ASP A 284 -10.27 1.05 3.67
CA ASP A 284 -9.60 2.31 3.96
C ASP A 284 -8.46 2.53 2.97
N ARG A 285 -8.53 3.66 2.27
CA ARG A 285 -7.51 4.09 1.28
C ARG A 285 -6.53 5.08 1.89
N GLY A 286 -6.75 5.52 3.12
CA GLY A 286 -5.94 6.51 3.79
C GLY A 286 -6.36 7.95 3.53
N ILE A 287 -6.04 8.80 4.50
CA ILE A 287 -6.36 10.22 4.55
C ILE A 287 -5.05 11.01 4.59
N ARG A 288 -4.95 12.08 3.80
CA ARG A 288 -3.87 13.06 3.88
C ARG A 288 -4.35 14.32 4.58
N CYS A 289 -3.43 15.04 5.23
CA CYS A 289 -3.74 16.26 5.97
C CYS A 289 -3.48 17.51 5.12
N ARG A 290 -4.49 18.39 4.99
CA ARG A 290 -4.34 19.70 4.32
C ARG A 290 -3.38 20.63 5.08
N GLY A 291 -3.34 20.53 6.41
CA GLY A 291 -2.38 21.28 7.22
C GLY A 291 -0.94 20.92 6.87
N CYS A 292 -0.62 19.62 6.83
CA CYS A 292 0.70 19.15 6.40
C CYS A 292 1.01 19.47 4.93
N GLN A 293 0.00 19.52 4.07
CA GLN A 293 0.15 19.97 2.68
C GLN A 293 0.53 21.43 2.59
N ARG A 294 -0.12 22.27 3.40
CA ARG A 294 0.12 23.71 3.43
C ARG A 294 1.56 24.03 3.81
N VAL A 295 2.10 23.38 4.85
CA VAL A 295 3.49 23.57 5.31
C VAL A 295 4.51 23.34 4.21
N LEU A 296 4.28 22.35 3.32
CA LEU A 296 5.19 22.07 2.22
C LEU A 296 5.06 23.07 1.05
N LEU A 297 3.86 23.63 0.84
CA LEU A 297 3.56 24.49 -0.32
C LEU A 297 3.79 25.99 -0.06
N GLU A 298 3.66 26.44 1.18
CA GLU A 298 3.75 27.86 1.57
C GLU A 298 5.18 28.32 1.91
N GLU A 299 6.21 27.56 1.55
CA GLU A 299 7.60 27.94 1.83
C GLU A 299 8.10 29.08 0.91
N LEU A 300 8.39 30.23 1.55
CA LEU A 300 9.14 31.37 1.01
C LEU A 300 10.57 31.49 1.59
N GLU A 301 10.92 30.74 2.65
CA GLU A 301 12.17 30.87 3.41
C GLU A 301 13.02 29.57 3.37
N PRO A 302 14.35 29.65 3.13
CA PRO A 302 15.22 28.48 3.08
C PRO A 302 15.40 27.86 4.48
N VAL A 303 15.12 26.56 4.59
CA VAL A 303 15.30 25.76 5.82
C VAL A 303 16.49 24.81 5.72
N SER A 304 16.92 24.27 6.86
CA SER A 304 17.95 23.21 6.88
C SER A 304 17.47 21.95 6.15
N SER A 305 18.42 21.16 5.63
CA SER A 305 18.11 19.89 4.94
C SER A 305 17.36 18.88 5.81
N CYS A 306 17.69 18.83 7.11
CA CYS A 306 17.01 17.98 8.09
C CYS A 306 15.54 18.40 8.26
N GLU A 307 15.30 19.70 8.39
CA GLU A 307 13.94 20.22 8.56
C GLU A 307 13.10 20.02 7.30
N GLN A 308 13.69 20.21 6.12
CA GLN A 308 13.04 19.92 4.85
C GLN A 308 12.62 18.43 4.74
N GLN A 309 13.48 17.50 5.17
CA GLN A 309 13.15 16.07 5.20
C GLN A 309 11.99 15.76 6.15
N LEU A 310 11.96 16.37 7.33
CA LEU A 310 10.85 16.23 8.28
C LEU A 310 9.54 16.75 7.70
N ARG A 311 9.55 17.90 7.03
CA ARG A 311 8.37 18.48 6.35
C ARG A 311 7.87 17.56 5.23
N ILE A 312 8.79 17.05 4.41
CA ILE A 312 8.49 16.07 3.35
C ILE A 312 7.90 14.78 3.93
N ARG A 313 8.45 14.27 5.04
CA ARG A 313 7.91 13.08 5.72
C ARG A 313 6.49 13.35 6.19
N ARG A 314 6.28 14.45 6.92
CA ARG A 314 4.99 14.88 7.44
C ARG A 314 3.93 15.04 6.35
N HIS A 315 4.31 15.59 5.19
CA HIS A 315 3.45 15.70 4.00
C HIS A 315 3.13 14.34 3.35
N SER A 316 4.10 13.42 3.38
CA SER A 316 3.99 12.10 2.74
C SER A 316 3.23 11.08 3.59
N THR A 317 3.06 11.35 4.90
CA THR A 317 2.29 10.52 5.82
C THR A 317 0.83 10.44 5.40
N VAL A 318 0.31 9.21 5.41
CA VAL A 318 -1.09 8.90 5.19
C VAL A 318 -1.61 8.29 6.49
N TYR A 319 -2.87 8.53 6.82
CA TYR A 319 -3.46 8.09 8.08
C TYR A 319 -4.68 7.22 7.82
N VAL A 320 -4.90 6.20 8.65
CA VAL A 320 -6.24 5.62 8.80
C VAL A 320 -7.13 6.59 9.58
N ALA A 321 -8.45 6.39 9.49
CA ALA A 321 -9.42 7.31 10.08
C ALA A 321 -9.17 7.70 11.55
N GLY A 322 -8.88 6.72 12.42
CA GLY A 322 -8.63 6.99 13.86
C GLY A 322 -7.33 7.75 14.11
N ASP A 323 -6.27 7.41 13.38
CA ASP A 323 -4.96 8.06 13.53
C ASP A 323 -4.97 9.50 13.01
N PHE A 324 -5.78 9.76 11.98
CA PHE A 324 -5.95 11.10 11.43
C PHE A 324 -6.49 12.07 12.48
N ILE A 325 -7.51 11.68 13.24
CA ILE A 325 -8.11 12.54 14.27
C ILE A 325 -7.07 12.85 15.36
N ARG A 326 -6.34 11.83 15.82
CA ARG A 326 -5.26 12.02 16.82
C ARG A 326 -4.18 12.97 16.31
N HIS A 327 -3.77 12.82 15.06
CA HIS A 327 -2.80 13.69 14.41
C HIS A 327 -3.25 15.16 14.41
N ILE A 328 -4.51 15.46 14.06
CA ILE A 328 -5.02 16.85 14.08
C ILE A 328 -5.02 17.43 15.49
N GLN A 329 -5.39 16.62 16.49
CA GLN A 329 -5.51 17.09 17.87
C GLN A 329 -4.15 17.33 18.55
N ARG A 330 -3.12 16.53 18.22
CA ARG A 330 -1.85 16.50 18.97
C ARG A 330 -0.66 17.04 18.18
N ASP A 331 -0.60 16.73 16.88
CA ASP A 331 0.66 16.81 16.12
C ASP A 331 0.60 17.83 14.97
N CYS A 332 -0.54 18.47 14.72
CA CYS A 332 -0.76 19.29 13.52
C CYS A 332 -1.39 20.66 13.81
N PRO A 333 -0.58 21.67 14.17
CA PRO A 333 -1.08 23.03 14.43
C PRO A 333 -1.86 23.62 13.24
N GLU A 334 -1.36 23.43 12.02
CA GLU A 334 -1.98 23.95 10.80
C GLU A 334 -3.29 23.24 10.49
N GLY A 335 -3.36 21.93 10.73
CA GLY A 335 -4.59 21.16 10.61
C GLY A 335 -5.64 21.60 11.64
N LYS A 336 -5.21 21.86 12.88
CA LYS A 336 -6.05 22.39 13.95
C LYS A 336 -6.57 23.78 13.62
N GLN A 337 -5.74 24.67 13.08
CA GLN A 337 -6.17 25.99 12.62
C GLN A 337 -7.25 25.91 11.53
N ILE A 338 -7.08 25.02 10.54
CA ILE A 338 -8.10 24.80 9.49
C ILE A 338 -9.43 24.36 10.12
N TRP A 339 -9.38 23.44 11.08
CA TRP A 339 -10.57 22.95 11.78
C TRP A 339 -11.26 24.04 12.62
N GLU A 340 -10.50 24.77 13.43
CA GLU A 340 -11.04 25.83 14.28
C GLU A 340 -11.67 26.96 13.45
N ARG A 341 -11.05 27.30 12.31
CA ARG A 341 -11.63 28.27 11.37
C ARG A 341 -12.97 27.80 10.83
N HIS A 342 -13.09 26.52 10.47
CA HIS A 342 -14.35 25.93 10.02
C HIS A 342 -15.43 26.02 11.12
N LEU A 343 -15.11 25.66 12.36
CA LEU A 343 -16.06 25.73 13.48
C LEU A 343 -16.57 27.16 13.74
N ARG A 344 -15.72 28.18 13.62
CA ARG A 344 -16.14 29.59 13.78
C ARG A 344 -17.13 30.02 12.69
N LEU A 345 -16.86 29.66 11.44
CA LEU A 345 -17.71 30.00 10.31
C LEU A 345 -19.09 29.33 10.40
N SER A 346 -19.13 28.07 10.85
CA SER A 346 -20.39 27.32 11.03
C SER A 346 -21.26 27.86 12.18
N LYS A 347 -20.67 28.53 13.17
CA LYS A 347 -21.39 29.23 14.25
C LYS A 347 -21.92 30.61 13.82
N GLY A 348 -21.12 31.38 13.08
CA GLY A 348 -21.56 32.68 12.56
C GLY A 348 -22.68 32.59 11.51
N SER A 349 -22.76 31.49 10.75
CA SER A 349 -23.85 31.24 9.80
C SER A 349 -25.17 30.82 10.47
N THR A 350 -25.14 30.27 11.69
CA THR A 350 -26.34 29.91 12.44
C THR A 350 -26.91 31.10 13.23
N GLU A 351 -26.05 31.98 13.75
CA GLU A 351 -26.47 33.22 14.43
C GLU A 351 -27.06 34.25 13.45
N SER A 352 -26.53 34.37 12.23
CA SER A 352 -27.06 35.28 11.20
C SER A 352 -28.41 34.86 10.61
N VAL A 353 -28.77 33.57 10.71
CA VAL A 353 -30.11 33.06 10.34
C VAL A 353 -31.11 33.26 11.49
N SER A 354 -30.66 33.16 12.75
CA SER A 354 -31.50 33.41 13.93
C SER A 354 -31.82 34.89 14.17
N GLN A 355 -31.05 35.82 13.59
CA GLN A 355 -31.30 37.28 13.67
C GLN A 355 -32.16 37.83 12.53
N ARG A 356 -32.66 36.96 11.63
CA ARG A 356 -33.56 37.33 10.52
C ARG A 356 -34.98 36.76 10.66
N GLN A 357 -35.35 36.31 11.87
CA GLN A 357 -36.73 35.92 12.20
C GLN A 357 -37.38 36.94 13.11
#